data_AF-A0A0Q7QDT7-F1
#
_entry.id   AF-A0A0Q7QDT7-F1
#
_cell.length_a   1.000
_cell.length_b   1.000
_cell.length_c   1.000
_cell.angle_alpha   90.00
_cell.angle_beta   90.00
_cell.angle_gamma   90.00
#
_symmetry.space_group_name_H-M   'P 1'
#
loop_
_entity.id
_entity.type
_entity.pdbx_description
1 polymer ?
#
loop_
_entity_poly.entity_id
_entity_poly.type
_entity_poly.pdbx_seq_one_letter_code
_entity_poly.pdbx_strand_id
1 'polypeptide(L)'
;MARMPTSTRARLVDAAFALFEERGFHETTVEEITARAGTGRTTFFRHFRGKEDVVFPDHEQLLPRVAARLGTATGTTREVALREAARIVLDHYLDEGTTARARYRLTRTVPALRDRESASAQRYLRLFREHIATWTANEPDGELRAELLAAAVITAHNHVLRRWLREETDAVDAEFDAALTRALATADPSAGASATVVVHTSSTDVDQVLRDVRDALTRGG
;
A
#
# COMPACT_ATOMS: atom_id res chain seq x y z
N MET A 1 19.23 18.93 -18.85
CA MET A 1 18.06 19.85 -18.94
C MET A 1 16.95 19.28 -18.08
N ALA A 2 16.42 20.03 -17.12
CA ALA A 2 15.28 19.59 -16.32
C ALA A 2 14.07 19.35 -17.24
N ARG A 3 13.34 18.24 -17.04
CA ARG A 3 12.13 17.91 -17.79
C ARG A 3 11.11 19.04 -17.55
N MET A 4 10.81 19.82 -18.58
CA MET A 4 9.74 20.82 -18.51
C MET A 4 8.44 20.12 -18.10
N PRO A 5 7.72 20.59 -17.06
CA PRO A 5 6.53 19.91 -16.58
C PRO A 5 5.45 19.99 -17.67
N THR A 6 4.98 18.83 -18.12
CA THR A 6 4.17 18.72 -19.35
C THR A 6 2.73 19.20 -19.18
N SER A 7 2.26 19.40 -17.94
CA SER A 7 0.90 19.88 -17.64
C SER A 7 0.92 21.10 -16.72
N THR A 8 -0.10 21.96 -16.86
CA THR A 8 -0.35 23.10 -15.94
C THR A 8 -0.34 22.66 -14.48
N ARG A 9 -0.89 21.47 -14.22
CA ARG A 9 -0.97 20.90 -12.90
C ARG A 9 0.41 20.53 -12.34
N ALA A 10 1.27 19.91 -13.14
CA ALA A 10 2.64 19.60 -12.75
C ALA A 10 3.44 20.87 -12.46
N ARG A 11 3.31 21.92 -13.29
CA ARG A 11 3.97 23.22 -13.04
C ARG A 11 3.56 23.84 -11.69
N LEU A 12 2.28 23.72 -11.32
CA LEU A 12 1.78 24.21 -10.03
C LEU A 12 2.37 23.42 -8.85
N VAL A 13 2.48 22.10 -8.99
CA VAL A 13 3.09 21.22 -7.98
C VAL A 13 4.58 21.57 -7.81
N ASP A 14 5.33 21.65 -8.91
CA ASP A 14 6.77 21.95 -8.87
C ASP A 14 7.04 23.34 -8.27
N ALA A 15 6.26 24.35 -8.67
CA ALA A 15 6.37 25.70 -8.11
C ALA A 15 6.07 25.73 -6.61
N ALA A 16 5.09 24.96 -6.14
CA ALA A 16 4.74 24.88 -4.73
C ALA A 16 5.83 24.19 -3.91
N PHE A 17 6.33 23.04 -4.36
CA PHE A 17 7.39 22.33 -3.64
C PHE A 17 8.70 23.12 -3.58
N ALA A 18 9.07 23.83 -4.66
CA ALA A 18 10.21 24.74 -4.65
C ALA A 18 10.04 25.86 -3.61
N LEU A 19 8.87 26.50 -3.57
CA LEU A 19 8.56 27.53 -2.58
C LEU A 19 8.55 27.02 -1.13
N PHE A 20 7.98 25.83 -0.92
CA PHE A 20 7.96 25.21 0.40
C PHE A 20 9.36 24.90 0.91
N GLU A 21 10.30 24.57 0.02
CA GLU A 21 11.71 24.35 0.35
C GLU A 21 12.46 25.68 0.57
N GLU A 22 12.21 26.69 -0.25
CA GLU A 22 12.86 28.01 -0.15
C GLU A 22 12.45 28.79 1.11
N ARG A 23 11.16 28.73 1.50
CA ARG A 23 10.57 29.65 2.49
C ARG A 23 9.78 28.96 3.60
N GLY A 24 9.49 27.67 3.45
CA GLY A 24 8.60 26.94 4.34
C GLY A 24 7.15 26.96 3.90
N PHE A 25 6.41 25.93 4.33
CA PHE A 25 5.01 25.72 3.95
C PHE A 25 4.08 26.85 4.41
N HIS A 26 4.26 27.35 5.63
CA HIS A 26 3.37 28.36 6.22
C HIS A 26 3.51 29.73 5.53
N GLU A 27 4.74 30.14 5.25
CA GLU A 27 5.09 31.41 4.58
C GLU A 27 4.67 31.45 3.10
N THR A 28 4.45 30.30 2.46
CA THR A 28 4.09 30.23 1.04
C THR A 28 2.59 30.47 0.79
N THR A 29 2.26 31.34 -0.15
CA THR A 29 0.88 31.67 -0.55
C THR A 29 0.50 31.07 -1.92
N VAL A 30 -0.81 30.95 -2.19
CA VAL A 30 -1.31 30.48 -3.50
C VAL A 30 -0.91 31.46 -4.61
N GLU A 31 -0.92 32.75 -4.32
CA GLU A 31 -0.51 33.82 -5.21
C GLU A 31 0.94 33.64 -5.67
N GLU A 32 1.87 33.40 -4.75
CA GLU A 32 3.28 33.15 -5.07
C GLU A 32 3.48 31.86 -5.89
N ILE A 33 2.73 30.80 -5.57
CA ILE A 33 2.75 29.54 -6.34
C ILE A 33 2.32 29.82 -7.77
N THR A 34 1.19 30.52 -7.96
CA THR A 34 0.66 30.80 -9.30
C THR A 34 1.58 31.70 -10.11
N ALA A 35 2.15 32.74 -9.48
CA ALA A 35 3.12 33.63 -10.09
C ALA A 35 4.35 32.86 -10.58
N ARG A 36 4.90 31.97 -9.75
CA ARG A 36 6.07 31.16 -10.10
C ARG A 36 5.77 30.10 -11.17
N ALA A 37 4.58 29.51 -11.14
CA ALA A 37 4.15 28.55 -12.15
C ALA A 37 3.78 29.19 -13.51
N GLY A 38 3.74 30.53 -13.60
CA GLY A 38 3.28 31.24 -14.78
C GLY A 38 1.80 30.99 -15.08
N THR A 39 0.96 30.90 -14.04
CA THR A 39 -0.47 30.61 -14.14
C THR A 39 -1.30 31.64 -13.37
N GLY A 40 -2.62 31.66 -13.59
CA GLY A 40 -3.53 32.51 -12.83
C GLY A 40 -4.19 31.80 -11.64
N ARG A 41 -4.66 32.57 -10.66
CA ARG A 41 -5.40 32.10 -9.48
C ARG A 41 -6.60 31.21 -9.83
N THR A 42 -7.41 31.58 -10.83
CA THR A 42 -8.53 30.77 -11.31
C THR A 42 -8.09 29.41 -11.82
N THR A 43 -6.92 29.33 -12.45
CA THR A 43 -6.33 28.08 -12.92
C THR A 43 -5.90 27.19 -11.75
N PHE A 44 -5.31 27.77 -10.70
CA PHE A 44 -4.98 27.03 -9.48
C PHE A 44 -6.21 26.37 -8.87
N PHE A 45 -7.27 27.16 -8.63
CA PHE A 45 -8.48 26.66 -7.96
C PHE A 45 -9.29 25.66 -8.79
N ARG A 46 -9.07 25.59 -10.11
CA ARG A 46 -9.60 24.51 -10.94
C ARG A 46 -8.94 23.16 -10.64
N HIS A 47 -7.69 23.16 -10.17
CA HIS A 47 -6.92 21.95 -9.89
C HIS A 47 -6.84 21.60 -8.40
N PHE A 48 -6.85 22.61 -7.52
CA PHE A 48 -6.57 22.45 -6.11
C PHE A 48 -7.46 23.33 -5.24
N ARG A 49 -7.94 22.80 -4.12
CA ARG A 49 -8.77 23.58 -3.17
C ARG A 49 -7.95 24.57 -2.32
N GLY A 50 -6.65 24.33 -2.21
CA GLY A 50 -5.71 25.10 -1.39
C GLY A 50 -4.30 24.56 -1.55
N LYS A 51 -3.31 25.20 -0.91
CA LYS A 51 -1.89 24.77 -1.00
C LYS A 51 -1.66 23.40 -0.35
N GLU A 52 -2.47 23.02 0.63
CA GLU A 52 -2.49 21.71 1.27
C GLU A 52 -2.82 20.59 0.26
N ASP A 53 -3.66 20.91 -0.73
CA ASP A 53 -4.11 19.98 -1.76
C ASP A 53 -3.02 19.70 -2.80
N VAL A 54 -2.16 20.70 -3.04
CA VAL A 54 -1.00 20.59 -3.93
C VAL A 54 0.02 19.57 -3.40
N VAL A 55 0.06 19.35 -2.08
CA VAL A 55 0.96 18.38 -1.45
C VAL A 55 0.55 16.95 -1.79
N PHE A 56 -0.74 16.67 -2.04
CA PHE A 56 -1.28 15.32 -2.27
C PHE A 56 -2.04 15.23 -3.61
N PRO A 57 -1.41 15.57 -4.74
CA PRO A 57 -2.14 15.81 -5.97
C PRO A 57 -2.88 14.54 -6.45
N ASP A 58 -2.27 13.37 -6.42
CA ASP A 58 -2.84 12.20 -7.10
C ASP A 58 -3.24 11.04 -6.18
N HIS A 59 -3.18 11.26 -4.86
CA HIS A 59 -3.42 10.18 -3.88
C HIS A 59 -4.85 9.66 -3.88
N GLU A 60 -5.84 10.52 -4.18
CA GLU A 60 -7.24 10.09 -4.30
C GLU A 60 -7.48 9.19 -5.52
N GLN A 61 -6.66 9.30 -6.56
CA GLN A 61 -6.78 8.48 -7.79
C GLN A 61 -6.17 7.09 -7.65
N LEU A 62 -5.37 6.84 -6.59
CA LEU A 62 -4.79 5.53 -6.34
C LEU A 62 -5.83 4.54 -5.82
N LEU A 63 -6.74 4.98 -4.95
CA LEU A 63 -7.72 4.09 -4.33
C LEU A 63 -8.62 3.37 -5.34
N PRO A 64 -9.15 4.02 -6.40
CA PRO A 64 -9.89 3.31 -7.45
C PRO A 64 -9.06 2.24 -8.17
N ARG A 65 -7.76 2.47 -8.41
CA ARG A 65 -6.87 1.49 -9.06
C ARG A 65 -6.63 0.28 -8.16
N VAL A 66 -6.39 0.54 -6.87
CA VAL A 66 -6.24 -0.48 -5.83
C VAL A 66 -7.53 -1.30 -5.71
N ALA A 67 -8.69 -0.64 -5.63
CA ALA A 67 -10.00 -1.28 -5.55
C ALA A 67 -10.26 -2.17 -6.78
N ALA A 68 -10.04 -1.64 -7.98
CA ALA A 68 -10.18 -2.40 -9.22
C ALA A 68 -9.28 -3.64 -9.21
N ARG A 69 -8.03 -3.51 -8.74
CA ARG A 69 -7.12 -4.65 -8.68
C ARG A 69 -7.59 -5.71 -7.71
N LEU A 70 -8.00 -5.32 -6.49
CA LEU A 70 -8.50 -6.25 -5.48
C LEU A 70 -9.81 -6.91 -5.94
N GLY A 71 -10.70 -6.17 -6.60
CA GLY A 71 -12.00 -6.68 -7.09
C GLY A 71 -11.89 -7.79 -8.15
N THR A 72 -10.74 -7.96 -8.80
CA THR A 72 -10.51 -9.04 -9.78
C THR A 72 -10.07 -10.36 -9.14
N ALA A 73 -9.79 -10.37 -7.84
CA ALA A 73 -9.20 -11.53 -7.18
C ALA A 73 -10.22 -12.66 -6.93
N THR A 74 -9.80 -13.89 -7.22
CA THR A 74 -10.58 -15.10 -6.98
C THR A 74 -9.68 -16.20 -6.42
N GLY A 75 -10.18 -16.99 -5.46
CA GLY A 75 -9.50 -18.18 -4.91
C GLY A 75 -7.98 -18.00 -4.74
N THR A 76 -7.22 -18.68 -5.60
CA THR A 76 -5.75 -18.74 -5.60
C THR A 76 -5.04 -17.43 -5.99
N THR A 77 -5.74 -16.44 -6.54
CA THR A 77 -5.15 -15.16 -6.98
C THR A 77 -5.23 -14.04 -5.94
N ARG A 78 -5.86 -14.28 -4.78
CA ARG A 78 -6.02 -13.29 -3.70
C ARG A 78 -4.68 -12.74 -3.20
N GLU A 79 -3.71 -13.62 -2.99
CA GLU A 79 -2.37 -13.23 -2.51
C GLU A 79 -1.64 -12.34 -3.53
N VAL A 80 -1.71 -12.71 -4.81
CA VAL A 80 -1.16 -11.91 -5.92
C VAL A 80 -1.84 -10.55 -6.00
N ALA A 81 -3.17 -10.51 -5.85
CA ALA A 81 -3.93 -9.27 -5.87
C ALA A 81 -3.54 -8.32 -4.72
N LEU A 82 -3.30 -8.85 -3.51
CA LEU A 82 -2.84 -8.05 -2.39
C LEU A 82 -1.46 -7.43 -2.64
N ARG A 83 -0.52 -8.21 -3.18
CA ARG A 83 0.82 -7.71 -3.52
C ARG A 83 0.75 -6.63 -4.61
N GLU A 84 0.04 -6.89 -5.69
CA GLU A 84 -0.08 -5.95 -6.80
C GLU A 84 -0.82 -4.68 -6.39
N ALA A 85 -1.88 -4.79 -5.59
CA ALA A 85 -2.59 -3.65 -5.04
C ALA A 85 -1.69 -2.78 -4.14
N ALA A 86 -0.87 -3.41 -3.30
CA ALA A 86 0.09 -2.68 -2.47
C ALA A 86 1.24 -2.05 -3.28
N ARG A 87 1.66 -2.71 -4.37
CA ARG A 87 2.68 -2.22 -5.29
C ARG A 87 2.21 -1.00 -6.07
N ILE A 88 0.94 -0.89 -6.47
CA ILE A 88 0.37 0.32 -7.11
C ILE A 88 0.67 1.59 -6.32
N VAL A 89 0.53 1.53 -4.98
CA VAL A 89 0.83 2.68 -4.13
C VAL A 89 2.33 2.88 -4.00
N LEU A 90 3.11 1.81 -3.84
CA LEU A 90 4.57 1.91 -3.72
C LEU A 90 5.18 2.56 -4.97
N ASP A 91 4.86 2.03 -6.15
CA ASP A 91 5.37 2.51 -7.44
C ASP A 91 5.02 3.98 -7.66
N HIS A 92 3.83 4.42 -7.24
CA HIS A 92 3.47 5.84 -7.31
C HIS A 92 4.44 6.74 -6.52
N TYR A 93 4.81 6.34 -5.30
CA TYR A 93 5.79 7.11 -4.52
C TYR A 93 7.19 7.05 -5.13
N LEU A 94 7.58 5.89 -5.68
CA LEU A 94 8.87 5.73 -6.33
C LEU A 94 8.97 6.60 -7.60
N ASP A 95 7.93 6.61 -8.42
CA ASP A 95 7.81 7.42 -9.63
C ASP A 95 7.86 8.93 -9.31
N GLU A 96 7.26 9.35 -8.18
CA GLU A 96 7.32 10.73 -7.70
C GLU A 96 8.70 11.14 -7.16
N GLY A 97 9.52 10.19 -6.73
CA GLY A 97 10.92 10.41 -6.35
C GLY A 97 11.11 11.49 -5.28
N THR A 98 11.80 12.57 -5.65
CA THR A 98 12.14 13.68 -4.74
C THR A 98 10.90 14.41 -4.20
N THR A 99 9.81 14.49 -4.97
CA THR A 99 8.54 15.09 -4.55
C THR A 99 7.91 14.29 -3.41
N ALA A 100 7.95 12.96 -3.49
CA ALA A 100 7.49 12.09 -2.41
C ALA A 100 8.31 12.29 -1.12
N ARG A 101 9.64 12.44 -1.24
CA ARG A 101 10.52 12.73 -0.09
C ARG A 101 10.25 14.12 0.50
N ALA A 102 10.02 15.13 -0.33
CA ALA A 102 9.67 16.47 0.12
C ALA A 102 8.32 16.48 0.86
N ARG A 103 7.30 15.79 0.32
CA ARG A 103 6.02 15.55 1.00
C ARG A 103 6.23 14.90 2.36
N TYR A 104 7.04 13.84 2.43
CA TYR A 104 7.31 13.13 3.69
C TYR A 104 7.95 14.05 4.75
N ARG A 105 8.84 14.96 4.36
CA ARG A 105 9.38 15.98 5.27
C ARG A 105 8.29 16.92 5.78
N LEU A 106 7.42 17.40 4.89
CA LEU A 106 6.32 18.30 5.23
C LEU A 106 5.30 17.66 6.20
N THR A 107 4.90 16.40 6.00
CA THR A 107 3.94 15.74 6.91
C THR A 107 4.54 15.46 8.28
N ARG A 108 5.87 15.37 8.40
CA ARG A 108 6.55 15.28 9.69
C ARG A 108 6.59 16.59 10.46
N THR A 109 6.54 17.75 9.79
CA THR A 109 6.68 19.06 10.44
C THR A 109 5.39 19.86 10.52
N VAL A 110 4.44 19.66 9.60
CA VAL A 110 3.18 20.41 9.51
C VAL A 110 2.00 19.54 9.98
N PRO A 111 1.37 19.85 11.14
CA PRO A 111 0.29 19.03 11.71
C PRO A 111 -0.89 18.77 10.75
N ALA A 112 -1.39 19.81 10.08
CA ALA A 112 -2.52 19.69 9.16
C ALA A 112 -2.25 18.71 7.99
N LEU A 113 -1.01 18.66 7.50
CA LEU A 113 -0.61 17.72 6.45
C LEU A 113 -0.47 16.29 7.00
N ARG A 114 0.00 16.15 8.24
CA ARG A 114 0.07 14.86 8.95
C ARG A 114 -1.31 14.25 9.17
N ASP A 115 -2.28 15.07 9.57
CA ASP A 115 -3.65 14.62 9.81
C ASP A 115 -4.29 14.15 8.50
N ARG A 116 -4.05 14.90 7.41
CA ARG A 116 -4.50 14.52 6.07
C ARG A 116 -3.86 13.22 5.58
N GLU A 117 -2.55 13.04 5.80
CA GLU A 117 -1.85 11.78 5.48
C GLU A 117 -2.44 10.62 6.28
N SER A 118 -2.66 10.81 7.59
CA SER A 118 -3.23 9.79 8.47
C SER A 118 -4.64 9.38 8.04
N ALA A 119 -5.50 10.35 7.70
CA ALA A 119 -6.83 10.07 7.15
C ALA A 119 -6.76 9.31 5.82
N SER A 120 -5.76 9.60 4.98
CA SER A 120 -5.53 8.89 3.71
C SER A 120 -5.07 7.46 3.92
N ALA A 121 -4.15 7.23 4.85
CA ALA A 121 -3.70 5.89 5.26
C ALA A 121 -4.85 5.05 5.83
N GLN A 122 -5.75 5.65 6.62
CA GLN A 122 -6.94 4.97 7.13
C GLN A 122 -7.92 4.57 6.03
N ARG A 123 -8.14 5.44 5.02
CA ARG A 123 -8.98 5.09 3.85
C ARG A 123 -8.36 3.92 3.08
N TYR A 124 -7.05 3.92 2.93
CA TYR A 124 -6.32 2.86 2.24
C TYR A 124 -6.41 1.51 2.97
N LEU A 125 -6.20 1.49 4.29
CA LEU A 125 -6.38 0.29 5.12
C LEU A 125 -7.81 -0.24 5.05
N ARG A 126 -8.80 0.67 5.17
CA ARG A 126 -10.21 0.31 5.12
C ARG A 126 -10.56 -0.36 3.79
N LEU A 127 -10.04 0.15 2.68
CA LEU A 127 -10.27 -0.42 1.35
C LEU A 127 -9.78 -1.88 1.24
N PHE A 128 -8.58 -2.17 1.75
CA PHE A 128 -8.05 -3.53 1.81
C PHE A 128 -8.93 -4.42 2.67
N ARG A 129 -9.26 -3.98 3.89
CA ARG A 129 -10.11 -4.71 4.81
C ARG A 129 -11.46 -5.06 4.18
N GLU A 130 -12.12 -4.10 3.54
CA GLU A 130 -13.43 -4.29 2.90
C GLU A 130 -13.37 -5.38 1.82
N HIS A 131 -12.34 -5.37 0.97
CA HIS A 131 -12.19 -6.41 -0.06
C HIS A 131 -11.86 -7.77 0.55
N ILE A 132 -10.93 -7.83 1.49
CA ILE A 132 -10.57 -9.09 2.15
C ILE A 132 -11.78 -9.68 2.90
N ALA A 133 -12.61 -8.84 3.53
CA ALA A 133 -13.82 -9.30 4.22
C ALA A 133 -14.79 -10.00 3.26
N THR A 134 -14.89 -9.58 1.99
CA THR A 134 -15.69 -10.31 0.99
C THR A 134 -15.12 -11.70 0.67
N TRP A 135 -13.80 -11.86 0.76
CA TRP A 135 -13.11 -13.12 0.48
C TRP A 135 -13.23 -14.13 1.63
N THR A 136 -13.23 -13.62 2.86
CA THR A 136 -13.27 -14.40 4.10
C THR A 136 -14.67 -14.52 4.69
N ALA A 137 -15.72 -14.02 4.02
CA ALA A 137 -17.08 -13.96 4.55
C ALA A 137 -17.67 -15.30 5.04
N ASN A 138 -17.22 -16.41 4.45
CA ASN A 138 -17.67 -17.77 4.80
C ASN A 138 -16.62 -18.55 5.61
N GLU A 139 -15.55 -17.90 6.05
CA GLU A 139 -14.49 -18.51 6.84
C GLU A 139 -14.72 -18.25 8.34
N PRO A 140 -14.30 -19.17 9.24
CA PRO A 140 -14.26 -18.90 10.67
C PRO A 140 -13.42 -17.65 10.98
N ASP A 141 -13.92 -16.80 11.87
CA ASP A 141 -13.28 -15.52 12.25
C ASP A 141 -12.95 -14.61 11.06
N GLY A 142 -13.71 -14.71 9.96
CA GLY A 142 -13.42 -14.05 8.69
C GLY A 142 -13.23 -12.53 8.78
N GLU A 143 -13.97 -11.86 9.67
CA GLU A 143 -13.82 -10.43 9.95
C GLU A 143 -12.46 -10.12 10.58
N LEU A 144 -12.10 -10.81 11.68
CA LEU A 144 -10.80 -10.63 12.33
C LEU A 144 -9.64 -10.97 11.38
N ARG A 145 -9.78 -12.04 10.58
CA ARG A 145 -8.80 -12.40 9.55
C ARG A 145 -8.61 -11.27 8.54
N ALA A 146 -9.71 -10.64 8.10
CA ALA A 146 -9.64 -9.51 7.17
C ALA A 146 -8.94 -8.30 7.78
N GLU A 147 -9.20 -7.99 9.06
CA GLU A 147 -8.54 -6.90 9.77
C GLU A 147 -7.04 -7.15 9.93
N LEU A 148 -6.66 -8.33 10.40
CA LEU A 148 -5.26 -8.70 10.61
C LEU A 148 -4.48 -8.72 9.29
N LEU A 149 -5.05 -9.32 8.24
CA LEU A 149 -4.39 -9.40 6.93
C LEU A 149 -4.22 -8.01 6.30
N ALA A 150 -5.25 -7.17 6.35
CA ALA A 150 -5.14 -5.79 5.87
C ALA A 150 -4.06 -5.03 6.65
N ALA A 151 -4.08 -5.09 7.99
CA ALA A 151 -3.09 -4.43 8.83
C ALA A 151 -1.66 -4.91 8.55
N ALA A 152 -1.45 -6.22 8.36
CA ALA A 152 -0.15 -6.80 8.08
C ALA A 152 0.40 -6.32 6.72
N VAL A 153 -0.41 -6.39 5.65
CA VAL A 153 -0.03 -5.92 4.31
C VAL A 153 0.32 -4.43 4.31
N ILE A 154 -0.53 -3.60 4.91
CA ILE A 154 -0.31 -2.15 4.99
C ILE A 154 0.93 -1.82 5.83
N THR A 155 1.18 -2.55 6.91
CA THR A 155 2.37 -2.36 7.76
C THR A 155 3.64 -2.71 7.00
N ALA A 156 3.68 -3.85 6.31
CA ALA A 156 4.82 -4.25 5.50
C ALA A 156 5.13 -3.25 4.38
N HIS A 157 4.10 -2.83 3.65
CA HIS A 157 4.22 -1.77 2.63
C HIS A 157 4.78 -0.47 3.22
N ASN A 158 4.19 0.03 4.32
CA ASN A 158 4.60 1.29 4.94
C ASN A 158 6.02 1.23 5.52
N HIS A 159 6.44 0.07 6.02
CA HIS A 159 7.79 -0.13 6.51
C HIS A 159 8.82 0.13 5.41
N VAL A 160 8.64 -0.52 4.25
CA VAL A 160 9.55 -0.40 3.11
C VAL A 160 9.49 1.00 2.50
N LEU A 161 8.27 1.55 2.30
CA LEU A 161 8.09 2.90 1.79
C LEU A 161 8.79 3.95 2.68
N ARG A 162 8.65 3.85 4.00
CA ARG A 162 9.28 4.81 4.94
C ARG A 162 10.80 4.69 4.96
N ARG A 163 11.35 3.49 4.82
CA ARG A 163 12.81 3.30 4.68
C ARG A 163 13.31 3.99 3.42
N TRP A 164 12.65 3.79 2.28
CA TRP A 164 13.01 4.48 1.04
C TRP A 164 12.85 6.01 1.12
N LEU A 165 11.78 6.51 1.75
CA LEU A 165 11.55 7.95 1.96
C LEU A 165 12.60 8.60 2.86
N ARG A 166 13.24 7.81 3.74
CA ARG A 166 14.35 8.24 4.61
C ARG A 166 15.72 7.96 4.02
N GLU A 167 15.77 7.47 2.79
CA GLU A 167 17.02 7.15 2.09
C GLU A 167 17.83 6.04 2.80
N GLU A 168 17.13 5.14 3.50
CA GLU A 168 17.71 4.04 4.27
C GLU A 168 17.87 2.74 3.44
N THR A 169 17.31 2.72 2.22
CA THR A 169 17.40 1.56 1.31
C THR A 169 17.22 1.96 -0.15
N ASP A 170 18.00 1.30 -1.02
CA ASP A 170 17.84 1.31 -2.47
C ASP A 170 17.32 -0.05 -2.99
N ALA A 171 17.23 -1.07 -2.13
CA ALA A 171 16.78 -2.42 -2.48
C ALA A 171 15.26 -2.58 -2.32
N VAL A 172 14.50 -1.58 -2.77
CA VAL A 172 13.06 -1.44 -2.48
C VAL A 172 12.25 -2.66 -2.91
N ASP A 173 12.48 -3.17 -4.12
CA ASP A 173 11.72 -4.31 -4.64
C ASP A 173 11.94 -5.58 -3.81
N ALA A 174 13.20 -5.90 -3.50
CA ALA A 174 13.56 -7.06 -2.72
C ALA A 174 13.04 -6.95 -1.27
N GLU A 175 13.14 -5.77 -0.66
CA GLU A 175 12.59 -5.53 0.68
C GLU A 175 11.06 -5.61 0.69
N PHE A 176 10.38 -5.08 -0.34
CA PHE A 176 8.93 -5.14 -0.49
C PHE A 176 8.45 -6.59 -0.59
N ASP A 177 9.01 -7.37 -1.50
CA ASP A 177 8.61 -8.77 -1.68
C ASP A 177 8.85 -9.58 -0.39
N ALA A 178 10.00 -9.36 0.27
CA ALA A 178 10.32 -10.03 1.52
C ALA A 178 9.42 -9.60 2.68
N ALA A 179 9.00 -8.33 2.74
CA ALA A 179 8.09 -7.83 3.77
C ALA A 179 6.67 -8.35 3.57
N LEU A 180 6.17 -8.36 2.33
CA LEU A 180 4.84 -8.87 1.98
C LEU A 180 4.74 -10.37 2.23
N THR A 181 5.75 -11.14 1.85
CA THR A 181 5.80 -12.59 2.13
C THR A 181 5.71 -12.86 3.64
N ARG A 182 6.43 -12.09 4.47
CA ARG A 182 6.31 -12.23 5.94
C ARG A 182 4.91 -11.85 6.41
N ALA A 183 4.38 -10.70 6.00
CA ALA A 183 3.04 -10.24 6.41
C ALA A 183 1.93 -11.24 6.08
N LEU A 184 1.98 -11.83 4.89
CA LEU A 184 1.01 -12.82 4.43
C LEU A 184 1.12 -14.12 5.24
N ALA A 185 2.34 -14.57 5.54
CA ALA A 185 2.56 -15.74 6.39
C ALA A 185 2.06 -15.55 7.83
N THR A 186 2.21 -14.34 8.42
CA THR A 186 1.73 -14.07 9.78
C THR A 186 0.20 -14.04 9.87
N ALA A 187 -0.47 -13.63 8.80
CA ALA A 187 -1.93 -13.50 8.74
C ALA A 187 -2.64 -14.81 8.38
N ASP A 188 -1.91 -15.83 7.92
CA ASP A 188 -2.44 -17.15 7.64
C ASP A 188 -2.13 -18.13 8.79
N PRO A 189 -3.06 -18.36 9.74
CA PRO A 189 -2.88 -19.37 10.78
C PRO A 189 -2.71 -20.80 10.24
N SER A 190 -3.09 -21.08 8.99
CA SER A 190 -2.83 -22.39 8.37
C SER A 190 -1.40 -22.58 7.87
N ALA A 191 -0.62 -21.49 7.74
CA ALA A 191 0.81 -21.55 7.42
C ALA A 191 1.65 -22.21 8.54
N GLY A 192 1.10 -22.29 9.77
CA GLY A 192 1.67 -23.07 10.87
C GLY A 192 1.23 -24.54 10.90
N ALA A 193 0.22 -24.94 10.13
CA ALA A 193 -0.21 -26.32 10.03
C ALA A 193 0.64 -27.03 8.96
N SER A 194 1.66 -27.77 9.41
CA SER A 194 2.41 -28.65 8.52
C SER A 194 1.49 -29.72 7.92
N ALA A 195 1.16 -29.58 6.63
CA ALA A 195 0.51 -30.64 5.87
C ALA A 195 1.58 -31.64 5.39
N THR A 196 1.66 -32.80 6.04
CA THR A 196 2.49 -33.90 5.55
C THR A 196 1.70 -34.68 4.49
N VAL A 197 2.13 -34.59 3.23
CA VAL A 197 1.55 -35.39 2.13
C VAL A 197 2.30 -36.72 2.04
N VAL A 198 1.64 -37.82 2.41
CA VAL A 198 2.17 -39.18 2.25
C VAL A 198 1.60 -39.77 0.96
N VAL A 199 2.43 -39.94 -0.06
CA VAL A 199 2.06 -40.64 -1.30
C VAL A 199 2.55 -42.08 -1.19
N HIS A 200 1.62 -43.03 -1.14
CA HIS A 200 1.90 -44.45 -1.12
C HIS A 200 1.05 -45.16 -2.18
N THR A 201 1.69 -45.98 -3.01
CA THR A 201 1.02 -46.85 -3.97
C THR A 201 0.73 -48.19 -3.30
N SER A 202 -0.56 -48.51 -3.13
CA SER A 202 -1.03 -49.76 -2.51
C SER A 202 -2.11 -50.41 -3.37
N SER A 203 -2.22 -51.74 -3.28
CA SER A 203 -3.43 -52.46 -3.72
C SER A 203 -4.52 -52.47 -2.63
N THR A 204 -4.22 -51.94 -1.44
CA THR A 204 -5.14 -51.87 -0.31
C THR A 204 -6.12 -50.70 -0.44
N ASP A 205 -7.35 -50.92 -0.01
CA ASP A 205 -8.41 -49.91 0.00
C ASP A 205 -8.02 -48.63 0.76
N VAL A 206 -8.46 -47.48 0.25
CA VAL A 206 -8.04 -46.16 0.75
C VAL A 206 -8.44 -45.93 2.20
N ASP A 207 -9.59 -46.47 2.64
CA ASP A 207 -10.05 -46.30 4.02
C ASP A 207 -9.18 -47.09 4.99
N GLN A 208 -8.65 -48.24 4.55
CA GLN A 208 -7.72 -49.02 5.35
C GLN A 208 -6.37 -48.31 5.47
N VAL A 209 -5.85 -47.73 4.38
CA VAL A 209 -4.60 -46.94 4.42
C VAL A 209 -4.73 -45.74 5.35
N LEU A 210 -5.86 -45.02 5.31
CA LEU A 210 -6.11 -43.89 6.20
C LEU A 210 -6.21 -44.31 7.67
N ARG A 211 -6.82 -45.47 7.96
CA ARG A 211 -6.85 -46.05 9.31
C ARG A 211 -5.45 -46.39 9.81
N ASP A 212 -4.65 -47.07 9.01
CA ASP A 212 -3.30 -47.50 9.40
C ASP A 212 -2.37 -46.31 9.65
N VAL A 213 -2.43 -45.27 8.81
CA VAL A 213 -1.67 -44.02 9.00
C VAL A 213 -2.12 -43.33 10.30
N ARG A 214 -3.43 -43.26 10.57
CA ARG A 214 -3.96 -42.65 11.80
C ARG A 214 -3.48 -43.41 13.05
N ASP A 215 -3.51 -44.74 13.01
CA ASP A 215 -3.08 -45.58 14.12
C ASP A 215 -1.56 -45.56 14.34
N ALA A 216 -0.77 -45.31 13.29
CA ALA A 216 0.67 -45.12 13.40
C ALA A 216 1.02 -43.77 14.03
N LEU A 217 0.29 -42.70 13.67
CA LEU A 217 0.50 -41.36 14.21
C LEU A 217 0.07 -41.23 15.68
N THR A 218 -0.95 -41.96 16.13
CA THR A 218 -1.41 -41.95 17.53
C THR A 218 -0.54 -42.78 18.48
N ARG A 219 0.24 -43.74 17.96
CA ARG A 219 1.14 -44.59 18.76
C ARG A 219 2.55 -44.02 18.95
N GLY A 220 2.91 -42.98 18.20
CA GLY A 220 4.25 -42.37 18.20
C GLY A 220 4.37 -41.04 18.96
N GLY A 221 3.36 -40.66 19.75
CA GLY A 221 3.35 -39.46 20.59
C GLY A 221 3.59 -39.75 22.07
#